data_AF-A0AA38NSE0-F1
#
_entry.id   AF-A0AA38NSE0-F1
#
_cell.length_a   1.000
_cell.length_b   1.000
_cell.length_c   1.000
_cell.angle_alpha   90.00
_cell.angle_beta   90.00
_cell.angle_gamma   90.00
#
_symmetry.space_group_name_H-M   'P 1'
#
loop_
_entity.id
_entity.type
_entity.pdbx_description
1 polymer ?
#
loop_
_entity_poly.entity_id
_entity_poly.type
_entity_poly.pdbx_seq_one_letter_code
_entity_poly.pdbx_strand_id
1 'polypeptide(L)'
;MSSRRQSPKILKKSDNAPLTRADLQYDLLTSLFSDTNEVFTDPFPSQIDARPARSRVTFRDLYVNAIMNSPKASKLLKDKMSDTPVFATHFAMLSLLTNVGRINTTMSFFPEMKTTIRTYHPVPALQKTSGSLQDAPRLKSILKAVVYDRDNPKIATTLRDCRSRIETGISPPTHIANLIFILANETVSVSKLHFSGEVDFLDLFTSIHLSSDSRARAFLWLVHNYYEAAFQLSEHPESDPAGGSNINPFSNPSRPGERPLLHQLTDAEAALENVDPDDEKEISEKLIAQRMQLLASQSPKDHSKGGKNIIKDDESVISIESAIKTKGKRRSAAATGKNKNVTINGSEGDQPTPSRFADAQYRPSPYQSTPLQTRQPRLIAAPIHRYSPYARPHERHWVNVARTRSGPPRTLLEHAWHVVARSDPLADSEDEMEDEHCRNDYVQRLNIVCRLRGKSPTPEPE
;
A
#
# COMPACT_ATOMS: atom_id res chain seq x y z
N MET A 1 -1.83 4.12 37.04
CA MET A 1 -1.29 4.62 35.75
C MET A 1 -2.44 4.73 34.78
N SER A 2 -2.55 5.82 34.02
CA SER A 2 -3.72 6.04 33.14
C SER A 2 -3.63 5.20 31.87
N SER A 3 -4.74 4.59 31.45
CA SER A 3 -4.80 3.86 30.18
C SER A 3 -4.75 4.86 29.03
N ARG A 4 -3.57 4.97 28.39
CA ARG A 4 -3.33 5.85 27.24
C ARG A 4 -4.08 5.28 26.03
N ARG A 5 -5.39 5.55 25.95
CA ARG A 5 -6.22 5.24 24.77
C ARG A 5 -5.52 5.79 23.54
N GLN A 6 -4.95 4.91 22.72
CA GLN A 6 -4.27 5.29 21.49
C GLN A 6 -5.30 5.90 20.54
N SER A 7 -5.30 7.23 20.44
CA SER A 7 -5.90 7.90 19.29
C SER A 7 -5.16 7.42 18.03
N PRO A 8 -5.85 7.27 16.89
CA PRO A 8 -5.17 6.94 15.64
C PRO A 8 -4.15 8.05 15.36
N LYS A 9 -2.86 7.67 15.33
CA LYS A 9 -1.69 8.54 15.04
C LYS A 9 -1.67 8.99 13.57
N ILE A 10 -2.82 9.27 12.98
CA ILE A 10 -2.99 9.64 11.58
C ILE A 10 -2.94 11.16 11.42
N LEU A 11 -2.24 11.62 10.39
CA LEU A 11 -2.10 13.05 10.12
C LEU A 11 -3.45 13.62 9.64
N LYS A 12 -3.81 14.79 10.19
CA LYS A 12 -5.03 15.53 9.84
C LYS A 12 -4.69 17.00 9.71
N LYS A 13 -4.93 17.58 8.53
CA LYS A 13 -4.84 19.03 8.27
C LYS A 13 -6.05 19.47 7.46
N SER A 14 -6.34 20.77 7.41
CA SER A 14 -7.37 21.35 6.55
C SER A 14 -6.98 21.23 5.07
N ASP A 15 -7.98 21.31 4.17
CA ASP A 15 -7.73 21.32 2.73
C ASP A 15 -6.77 22.46 2.33
N ASN A 16 -5.90 22.18 1.36
CA ASN A 16 -4.80 23.02 0.87
C ASN A 16 -3.67 23.31 1.89
N ALA A 17 -3.75 22.83 3.13
CA ALA A 17 -2.65 22.99 4.09
C ALA A 17 -1.47 22.07 3.72
N PRO A 18 -0.23 22.59 3.63
CA PRO A 18 0.95 21.81 3.28
C PRO A 18 1.33 20.82 4.38
N LEU A 19 2.01 19.73 4.00
CA LEU A 19 2.67 18.83 4.95
C LEU A 19 4.11 19.30 5.14
N THR A 20 4.43 19.78 6.33
CA THR A 20 5.77 20.25 6.70
C THR A 20 6.70 19.08 6.99
N ARG A 21 8.00 19.34 7.04
CA ARG A 21 8.99 18.38 7.56
C ARG A 21 8.61 17.83 8.93
N ALA A 22 8.08 18.68 9.82
CA ALA A 22 7.60 18.28 11.14
C ALA A 22 6.39 17.33 11.09
N ASP A 23 5.43 17.53 10.17
CA ASP A 23 4.31 16.59 9.96
C ASP A 23 4.79 15.20 9.50
N LEU A 24 5.75 15.20 8.56
CA LEU A 24 6.33 14.01 7.94
C LEU A 24 7.29 13.25 8.85
N GLN A 25 7.93 13.94 9.79
CA GLN A 25 9.19 13.51 10.42
C GLN A 25 10.27 13.28 9.35
N TYR A 26 10.55 14.33 8.56
CA TYR A 26 11.45 14.28 7.42
C TYR A 26 12.88 13.86 7.76
N ASP A 27 13.40 14.22 8.94
CA ASP A 27 14.80 13.92 9.31
C ASP A 27 14.96 12.44 9.67
N LEU A 28 13.95 11.85 10.32
CA LEU A 28 13.80 10.40 10.51
C LEU A 28 13.78 9.69 9.16
N LEU A 29 12.92 10.16 8.24
CA LEU A 29 12.81 9.59 6.90
C LEU A 29 14.13 9.71 6.13
N THR A 30 14.83 10.83 6.26
CA THR A 30 16.16 11.04 5.66
C THR A 30 17.14 10.01 6.20
N SER A 31 17.28 9.89 7.53
CA SER A 31 18.17 8.91 8.18
C SER A 31 17.87 7.46 7.79
N LEU A 32 16.58 7.11 7.60
CA LEU A 32 16.16 5.79 7.12
C LEU A 32 16.54 5.52 5.66
N PHE A 33 16.44 6.52 4.79
CA PHE A 33 16.66 6.37 3.34
C PHE A 33 18.07 6.77 2.88
N SER A 34 18.89 7.38 3.75
CA SER A 34 20.33 7.61 3.52
C SER A 34 21.22 6.51 4.12
N ASP A 35 20.66 5.52 4.81
CA ASP A 35 21.41 4.39 5.35
C ASP A 35 22.11 3.59 4.23
N THR A 36 23.39 3.30 4.43
CA THR A 36 24.26 2.66 3.45
C THR A 36 24.58 1.20 3.77
N ASN A 37 23.93 0.60 4.77
CA ASN A 37 24.18 -0.78 5.15
C ASN A 37 23.49 -1.73 4.17
N GLU A 38 24.25 -2.36 3.26
CA GLU A 38 23.74 -3.42 2.37
C GLU A 38 23.54 -4.74 3.14
N VAL A 39 22.53 -4.73 4.02
CA VAL A 39 22.29 -5.81 5.00
C VAL A 39 20.91 -6.45 4.89
N PHE A 40 20.14 -6.12 3.85
CA PHE A 40 18.85 -6.73 3.58
C PHE A 40 18.88 -7.57 2.30
N THR A 41 18.18 -8.70 2.32
CA THR A 41 18.11 -9.67 1.22
C THR A 41 16.88 -9.38 0.37
N ASP A 42 17.05 -8.77 -0.81
CA ASP A 42 15.92 -8.44 -1.69
C ASP A 42 15.35 -9.71 -2.35
N PRO A 43 14.07 -10.07 -2.16
CA PRO A 43 13.49 -11.25 -2.82
C PRO A 43 13.32 -11.08 -4.35
N PHE A 44 13.45 -9.87 -4.89
CA PHE A 44 13.21 -9.56 -6.29
C PHE A 44 14.51 -9.26 -7.06
N PRO A 45 14.56 -9.52 -8.38
CA PRO A 45 15.56 -8.91 -9.25
C PRO A 45 15.46 -7.38 -9.20
N SER A 46 16.58 -6.70 -9.07
CA SER A 46 16.63 -5.25 -8.96
C SER A 46 16.21 -4.58 -10.28
N GLN A 47 15.17 -3.75 -10.21
CA GLN A 47 14.75 -2.88 -11.31
C GLN A 47 15.56 -1.57 -11.37
N ILE A 48 16.56 -1.41 -10.49
CA ILE A 48 17.38 -0.20 -10.34
C ILE A 48 18.74 -0.39 -11.02
N ASP A 49 19.42 -1.50 -10.71
CA ASP A 49 20.82 -1.78 -11.09
C ASP A 49 21.02 -3.22 -11.62
N ALA A 50 19.93 -3.93 -11.94
CA ALA A 50 19.92 -5.29 -12.50
C ALA A 50 20.61 -6.38 -11.65
N ARG A 51 20.89 -6.14 -10.37
CA ARG A 51 21.28 -7.19 -9.40
C ARG A 51 20.27 -8.36 -9.41
N PRO A 52 20.74 -9.62 -9.29
CA PRO A 52 19.86 -10.78 -9.21
C PRO A 52 19.03 -10.79 -7.93
N ALA A 53 17.94 -11.57 -7.92
CA ALA A 53 17.17 -11.83 -6.70
C ALA A 53 18.07 -12.44 -5.60
N ARG A 54 17.72 -12.16 -4.34
CA ARG A 54 18.47 -12.48 -3.11
C ARG A 54 19.80 -11.74 -2.95
N SER A 55 20.03 -10.67 -3.71
CA SER A 55 21.17 -9.77 -3.48
C SER A 55 21.04 -9.00 -2.16
N ARG A 56 22.19 -8.65 -1.57
CA ARG A 56 22.26 -7.70 -0.46
C ARG A 56 22.06 -6.28 -0.98
N VAL A 57 21.24 -5.49 -0.27
CA VAL A 57 20.84 -4.11 -0.62
C VAL A 57 20.60 -3.27 0.64
N THR A 58 20.57 -1.95 0.48
CA THR A 58 20.18 -1.00 1.54
C THR A 58 18.67 -1.07 1.85
N PHE A 59 18.23 -0.51 2.99
CA PHE A 59 16.80 -0.36 3.26
C PHE A 59 16.08 0.48 2.19
N ARG A 60 16.74 1.54 1.70
CA ARG A 60 16.23 2.40 0.62
C ARG A 60 15.95 1.58 -0.63
N ASP A 61 16.94 0.84 -1.12
CA ASP A 61 16.84 0.13 -2.39
C ASP A 61 15.88 -1.06 -2.30
N LEU A 62 15.85 -1.78 -1.18
CA LEU A 62 14.83 -2.80 -0.88
C LEU A 62 13.40 -2.24 -0.98
N TYR A 63 13.14 -1.08 -0.36
CA TYR A 63 11.80 -0.50 -0.33
C TYR A 63 11.38 0.11 -1.68
N VAL A 64 12.33 0.74 -2.39
CA VAL A 64 12.15 1.22 -3.77
C VAL A 64 11.89 0.06 -4.72
N ASN A 65 12.69 -1.01 -4.68
CA ASN A 65 12.57 -2.15 -5.58
C ASN A 65 11.28 -2.96 -5.33
N ALA A 66 10.81 -3.06 -4.07
CA ALA A 66 9.51 -3.62 -3.75
C ALA A 66 8.34 -2.83 -4.38
N ILE A 67 8.42 -1.49 -4.42
CA ILE A 67 7.44 -0.65 -5.14
C ILE A 67 7.54 -0.89 -6.65
N MET A 68 8.75 -0.94 -7.21
CA MET A 68 9.01 -1.19 -8.63
C MET A 68 8.50 -2.56 -9.10
N ASN A 69 8.55 -3.58 -8.25
CA ASN A 69 8.03 -4.92 -8.54
C ASN A 69 6.51 -5.05 -8.36
N SER A 70 5.81 -4.03 -7.84
CA SER A 70 4.35 -4.06 -7.74
C SER A 70 3.66 -4.09 -9.12
N PRO A 71 2.68 -4.98 -9.36
CA PRO A 71 1.85 -4.99 -10.57
C PRO A 71 0.77 -3.90 -10.56
N LYS A 72 0.67 -3.09 -9.50
CA LYS A 72 -0.25 -1.94 -9.41
C LYS A 72 0.45 -0.58 -9.50
N ALA A 73 1.78 -0.54 -9.42
CA ALA A 73 2.56 0.65 -9.78
C ALA A 73 2.46 0.90 -11.29
N SER A 74 2.15 2.13 -11.71
CA SER A 74 1.99 2.47 -13.13
C SER A 74 3.32 2.43 -13.89
N LYS A 75 3.28 2.26 -15.22
CA LYS A 75 4.50 2.32 -16.04
C LYS A 75 5.20 3.67 -15.88
N LEU A 76 4.45 4.78 -15.95
CA LEU A 76 4.97 6.14 -15.78
C LEU A 76 5.66 6.33 -14.41
N LEU A 77 5.10 5.77 -13.33
CA LEU A 77 5.74 5.77 -12.02
C LEU A 77 7.08 5.03 -12.06
N LYS A 78 7.12 3.82 -12.65
CA LYS A 78 8.35 3.01 -12.71
C LYS A 78 9.42 3.68 -13.56
N ASP A 79 9.08 4.06 -14.79
CA ASP A 79 9.95 4.80 -15.70
C ASP A 79 10.58 6.00 -14.97
N LYS A 80 9.76 6.82 -14.30
CA LYS A 80 10.23 8.02 -13.59
C LYS A 80 11.02 7.72 -12.30
N MET A 81 10.77 6.59 -11.64
CA MET A 81 11.57 6.15 -10.50
C MET A 81 12.96 5.67 -10.93
N SER A 82 13.08 5.02 -12.10
CA SER A 82 14.38 4.71 -12.72
C SER A 82 15.10 5.97 -13.21
N ASP A 83 14.40 6.88 -13.91
CA ASP A 83 14.98 8.12 -14.45
C ASP A 83 15.44 9.13 -13.37
N THR A 84 14.91 9.04 -12.15
CA THR A 84 15.15 10.05 -11.11
C THR A 84 15.23 9.40 -9.72
N PRO A 85 16.41 8.89 -9.31
CA PRO A 85 16.59 8.18 -8.04
C PRO A 85 16.20 8.97 -6.78
N VAL A 86 16.29 10.30 -6.82
CA VAL A 86 15.81 11.19 -5.73
C VAL A 86 14.28 11.15 -5.63
N PHE A 87 13.57 11.21 -6.76
CA PHE A 87 12.10 11.06 -6.80
C PHE A 87 11.67 9.67 -6.32
N ALA A 88 12.38 8.61 -6.71
CA ALA A 88 12.13 7.27 -6.18
C ALA A 88 12.27 7.20 -4.65
N THR A 89 13.27 7.88 -4.11
CA THR A 89 13.49 7.98 -2.66
C THR A 89 12.37 8.77 -1.97
N HIS A 90 11.97 9.92 -2.52
CA HIS A 90 10.85 10.72 -1.98
C HIS A 90 9.50 9.98 -2.07
N PHE A 91 9.25 9.27 -3.17
CA PHE A 91 8.04 8.44 -3.33
C PHE A 91 8.05 7.26 -2.35
N ALA A 92 9.21 6.67 -2.07
CA ALA A 92 9.39 5.63 -1.06
C ALA A 92 9.16 6.13 0.37
N MET A 93 9.61 7.35 0.71
CA MET A 93 9.28 8.02 1.99
C MET A 93 7.77 8.22 2.18
N LEU A 94 7.08 8.74 1.15
CA LEU A 94 5.62 8.94 1.15
C LEU A 94 4.86 7.59 1.23
N SER A 95 5.38 6.57 0.55
CA SER A 95 4.89 5.20 0.61
C SER A 95 5.01 4.63 2.03
N LEU A 96 6.16 4.82 2.69
CA LEU A 96 6.41 4.35 4.06
C LEU A 96 5.41 4.97 5.05
N LEU A 97 5.22 6.30 5.02
CA LEU A 97 4.24 6.99 5.86
C LEU A 97 2.79 6.52 5.62
N THR A 98 2.46 6.16 4.37
CA THR A 98 1.15 5.57 4.05
C THR A 98 1.01 4.14 4.57
N ASN A 99 2.12 3.38 4.57
CA ASN A 99 2.18 1.98 5.00
C ASN A 99 2.04 1.83 6.52
N VAL A 100 2.67 2.72 7.30
CA VAL A 100 2.51 2.77 8.78
C VAL A 100 1.24 3.51 9.23
N GLY A 101 0.38 3.93 8.30
CA GLY A 101 -0.90 4.60 8.61
C GLY A 101 -0.79 6.05 9.10
N ARG A 102 0.38 6.69 8.98
CA ARG A 102 0.54 8.13 9.27
C ARG A 102 -0.18 9.00 8.23
N ILE A 103 -0.11 8.62 6.95
CA ILE A 103 -0.77 9.34 5.85
C ILE A 103 -2.04 8.62 5.40
N ASN A 104 -3.09 9.40 5.14
CA ASN A 104 -4.41 8.91 4.79
C ASN A 104 -4.63 8.93 3.27
N THR A 105 -5.30 7.92 2.71
CA THR A 105 -5.51 7.78 1.25
C THR A 105 -6.59 8.70 0.67
N THR A 106 -7.24 9.51 1.51
CA THR A 106 -8.07 10.66 1.13
C THR A 106 -7.24 11.91 0.85
N MET A 107 -6.03 12.00 1.40
CA MET A 107 -5.06 13.05 1.10
C MET A 107 -4.45 12.81 -0.28
N SER A 108 -4.11 13.89 -0.97
CA SER A 108 -3.49 13.79 -2.29
C SER A 108 -2.68 15.03 -2.63
N PHE A 109 -1.60 14.82 -3.38
CA PHE A 109 -0.44 15.71 -3.41
C PHE A 109 -0.19 16.28 -4.83
N PHE A 110 -1.21 16.27 -5.68
CA PHE A 110 -1.21 16.88 -7.02
C PHE A 110 -2.37 17.89 -7.18
N PRO A 111 -2.16 19.09 -7.77
CA PRO A 111 -3.17 20.15 -7.86
C PRO A 111 -4.42 19.80 -8.69
N GLU A 112 -4.33 18.90 -9.66
CA GLU A 112 -5.33 18.66 -10.72
C GLU A 112 -6.51 17.78 -10.27
N MET A 113 -6.74 17.67 -8.96
CA MET A 113 -7.78 16.80 -8.41
C MET A 113 -9.20 17.19 -8.81
N LYS A 114 -9.93 16.18 -9.31
CA LYS A 114 -11.30 16.23 -9.83
C LYS A 114 -12.36 15.62 -8.90
N THR A 115 -12.01 15.32 -7.63
CA THR A 115 -12.85 14.53 -6.72
C THR A 115 -13.05 15.23 -5.37
N THR A 116 -14.28 15.63 -5.06
CA THR A 116 -14.68 16.39 -3.85
C THR A 116 -14.42 15.64 -2.53
N ILE A 117 -14.19 14.32 -2.58
CA ILE A 117 -13.93 13.46 -1.40
C ILE A 117 -12.44 13.54 -0.94
N ARG A 118 -11.56 14.15 -1.74
CA ARG A 118 -10.12 14.25 -1.44
C ARG A 118 -9.69 15.67 -1.10
N THR A 119 -8.78 15.77 -0.14
CA THR A 119 -8.15 17.04 0.26
C THR A 119 -6.75 17.16 -0.36
N TYR A 120 -6.46 18.36 -0.87
CA TYR A 120 -5.16 18.71 -1.43
C TYR A 120 -4.19 19.07 -0.31
N HIS A 121 -2.99 18.49 -0.36
CA HIS A 121 -1.89 18.84 0.53
C HIS A 121 -0.61 18.88 -0.29
N PRO A 122 0.03 20.04 -0.50
CA PRO A 122 1.39 20.07 -1.02
C PRO A 122 2.37 19.45 -0.02
N VAL A 123 3.44 18.82 -0.52
CA VAL A 123 4.48 18.16 0.30
C VAL A 123 5.87 18.66 -0.15
N PRO A 124 6.24 19.92 0.17
CA PRO A 124 7.35 20.62 -0.48
C PRO A 124 8.69 19.87 -0.37
N ALA A 125 8.98 19.32 0.82
CA ALA A 125 10.18 18.53 1.10
C ALA A 125 10.38 17.32 0.16
N LEU A 126 9.27 16.76 -0.36
CA LEU A 126 9.28 15.61 -1.27
C LEU A 126 9.05 16.00 -2.74
N GLN A 127 8.54 17.21 -3.01
CA GLN A 127 8.14 17.69 -4.34
C GLN A 127 9.19 18.61 -5.03
N LYS A 128 10.43 18.69 -4.51
CA LYS A 128 11.52 19.42 -5.19
C LYS A 128 11.90 18.85 -6.56
N THR A 129 11.74 17.54 -6.75
CA THR A 129 12.06 16.85 -8.02
C THR A 129 10.91 16.96 -9.02
N SER A 130 11.24 17.05 -10.31
CA SER A 130 10.31 17.13 -11.44
C SER A 130 9.50 15.83 -11.68
N GLY A 131 8.61 15.45 -10.76
CA GLY A 131 7.74 14.27 -10.85
C GLY A 131 6.40 14.46 -10.14
N SER A 132 5.29 14.15 -10.82
CA SER A 132 3.94 14.36 -10.27
C SER A 132 3.48 13.17 -9.43
N LEU A 133 2.91 13.44 -8.25
CA LEU A 133 2.49 12.42 -7.28
C LEU A 133 1.11 11.82 -7.58
N GLN A 134 0.74 11.68 -8.86
CA GLN A 134 -0.55 11.12 -9.32
C GLN A 134 -0.80 9.68 -8.86
N ASP A 135 0.25 8.89 -8.66
CA ASP A 135 0.16 7.52 -8.14
C ASP A 135 -0.08 7.46 -6.61
N ALA A 136 0.07 8.57 -5.89
CA ALA A 136 -0.01 8.56 -4.43
C ALA A 136 -1.35 8.04 -3.84
N PRO A 137 -2.54 8.35 -4.44
CA PRO A 137 -3.80 7.75 -3.98
C PRO A 137 -3.91 6.24 -4.26
N ARG A 138 -2.99 5.65 -5.04
CA ARG A 138 -2.87 4.19 -5.25
C ARG A 138 -1.91 3.52 -4.27
N LEU A 139 -1.20 4.25 -3.39
CA LEU A 139 -0.14 3.68 -2.54
C LEU A 139 -0.55 2.43 -1.75
N LYS A 140 -1.72 2.42 -1.09
CA LYS A 140 -2.21 1.23 -0.37
C LYS A 140 -2.45 0.02 -1.29
N SER A 141 -2.84 0.21 -2.56
CA SER A 141 -3.02 -0.89 -3.52
C SER A 141 -1.74 -1.26 -4.26
N ILE A 142 -0.78 -0.34 -4.39
CA ILE A 142 0.60 -0.62 -4.83
C ILE A 142 1.29 -1.55 -3.83
N LEU A 143 1.30 -1.15 -2.54
CA LEU A 143 2.00 -1.87 -1.47
C LEU A 143 1.36 -3.24 -1.16
N LYS A 144 0.03 -3.33 -1.14
CA LYS A 144 -0.69 -4.61 -0.93
C LYS A 144 -0.65 -5.57 -2.11
N ALA A 145 -0.18 -5.15 -3.29
CA ALA A 145 -0.13 -5.99 -4.49
C ALA A 145 1.26 -6.53 -4.82
N VAL A 146 2.29 -6.21 -4.02
CA VAL A 146 3.65 -6.75 -4.18
C VAL A 146 3.61 -8.27 -3.99
N VAL A 147 3.89 -9.02 -5.06
CA VAL A 147 3.84 -10.49 -5.03
C VAL A 147 5.19 -11.01 -4.56
N TYR A 148 5.28 -11.33 -3.27
CA TYR A 148 6.52 -11.83 -2.64
C TYR A 148 7.06 -13.12 -3.29
N ASP A 149 6.18 -14.11 -3.43
CA ASP A 149 6.46 -15.43 -3.96
C ASP A 149 5.25 -15.82 -4.84
N ARG A 150 5.51 -16.39 -6.01
CA ARG A 150 4.48 -16.81 -6.97
C ARG A 150 4.06 -18.26 -6.79
N ASP A 151 4.95 -19.09 -6.25
CA ASP A 151 4.79 -20.53 -6.15
C ASP A 151 4.30 -20.92 -4.74
N ASN A 152 4.65 -20.14 -3.71
CA ASN A 152 4.08 -20.22 -2.37
C ASN A 152 3.39 -18.90 -1.95
N PRO A 153 2.09 -18.71 -2.25
CA PRO A 153 1.37 -17.45 -1.98
C PRO A 153 1.12 -17.17 -0.49
N LYS A 154 1.52 -18.05 0.44
CA LYS A 154 1.44 -17.80 1.88
C LYS A 154 2.58 -16.88 2.30
N ILE A 155 2.34 -15.57 2.35
CA ILE A 155 3.24 -14.60 3.00
C ILE A 155 3.09 -14.63 4.53
N ALA A 156 4.07 -14.09 5.27
CA ALA A 156 3.93 -13.88 6.71
C ALA A 156 2.80 -12.89 7.05
N THR A 157 2.11 -13.13 8.16
CA THR A 157 0.91 -12.36 8.60
C THR A 157 1.02 -11.79 10.02
N THR A 158 1.97 -12.27 10.82
CA THR A 158 2.24 -11.82 12.20
C THR A 158 3.75 -11.83 12.47
N LEU A 159 4.20 -11.19 13.56
CA LEU A 159 5.60 -11.21 14.00
C LEU A 159 6.07 -12.62 14.38
N ARG A 160 5.15 -13.48 14.85
CA ARG A 160 5.42 -14.90 15.14
C ARG A 160 5.57 -15.73 13.87
N ASP A 161 4.72 -15.48 12.87
CA ASP A 161 4.79 -16.10 11.54
C ASP A 161 6.11 -15.71 10.83
N CYS A 162 6.54 -14.44 10.94
CA CYS A 162 7.84 -13.98 10.45
C CYS A 162 9.01 -14.79 11.05
N ARG A 163 9.04 -14.96 12.39
CA ARG A 163 10.07 -15.76 13.07
C ARG A 163 10.05 -17.23 12.67
N SER A 164 8.87 -17.87 12.73
CA SER A 164 8.71 -19.30 12.40
C SER A 164 9.13 -19.65 10.96
N ARG A 165 9.05 -18.68 10.03
CA ARG A 165 9.55 -18.81 8.66
C ARG A 165 11.07 -18.77 8.59
N ILE A 166 11.69 -17.79 9.23
CA ILE A 166 13.16 -17.70 9.26
C ILE A 166 13.76 -18.91 10.00
N GLU A 167 13.12 -19.35 11.09
CA GLU A 167 13.43 -20.60 11.83
C GLU A 167 13.29 -21.88 10.97
N THR A 168 12.49 -21.84 9.89
CA THR A 168 12.34 -22.93 8.91
C THR A 168 13.12 -22.68 7.60
N GLY A 169 14.06 -21.73 7.60
CA GLY A 169 14.94 -21.42 6.46
C GLY A 169 14.33 -20.48 5.41
N ILE A 170 13.08 -20.04 5.59
CA ILE A 170 12.41 -19.07 4.70
C ILE A 170 12.81 -17.65 5.13
N SER A 171 14.00 -17.23 4.66
CA SER A 171 14.49 -15.85 4.79
C SER A 171 14.62 -15.18 3.42
N PRO A 172 14.10 -13.95 3.21
CA PRO A 172 13.23 -13.23 4.14
C PRO A 172 11.86 -13.95 4.29
N PRO A 173 11.06 -13.64 5.33
CA PRO A 173 9.78 -14.31 5.56
C PRO A 173 8.62 -13.75 4.71
N THR A 174 8.79 -12.57 4.13
CA THR A 174 7.79 -11.82 3.35
C THR A 174 8.47 -10.67 2.57
N HIS A 175 7.71 -9.82 1.89
CA HIS A 175 8.22 -8.58 1.29
C HIS A 175 8.21 -7.42 2.30
N ILE A 176 9.18 -6.50 2.19
CA ILE A 176 9.43 -5.45 3.19
C ILE A 176 8.19 -4.62 3.58
N ALA A 177 7.34 -4.25 2.61
CA ALA A 177 6.14 -3.46 2.88
C ALA A 177 5.14 -4.19 3.79
N ASN A 178 4.99 -5.51 3.65
CA ASN A 178 4.13 -6.30 4.54
C ASN A 178 4.76 -6.51 5.93
N LEU A 179 6.09 -6.64 6.06
CA LEU A 179 6.71 -6.65 7.39
C LEU A 179 6.44 -5.33 8.13
N ILE A 180 6.56 -4.18 7.47
CA ILE A 180 6.29 -2.87 8.09
C ILE A 180 4.81 -2.72 8.44
N PHE A 181 3.89 -3.27 7.63
CA PHE A 181 2.46 -3.33 7.97
C PHE A 181 2.21 -4.20 9.21
N ILE A 182 2.89 -5.36 9.34
CA ILE A 182 2.82 -6.22 10.54
C ILE A 182 3.35 -5.47 11.78
N LEU A 183 4.51 -4.81 11.68
CA LEU A 183 5.08 -4.00 12.78
C LEU A 183 4.15 -2.87 13.22
N ALA A 184 3.47 -2.21 12.27
CA ALA A 184 2.47 -1.18 12.54
C ALA A 184 1.21 -1.74 13.22
N ASN A 185 0.69 -2.87 12.73
CA ASN A 185 -0.51 -3.50 13.27
C ASN A 185 -0.27 -4.15 14.66
N GLU A 186 0.89 -4.75 14.87
CA GLU A 186 1.33 -5.33 16.15
C GLU A 186 2.12 -4.33 17.02
N THR A 187 1.91 -3.02 16.86
CA THR A 187 2.69 -1.97 17.55
C THR A 187 2.78 -2.14 19.07
N VAL A 188 1.76 -2.70 19.72
CA VAL A 188 1.74 -3.00 21.18
C VAL A 188 2.55 -4.26 21.53
N SER A 189 2.61 -5.26 20.64
CA SER A 189 3.51 -6.41 20.78
C SER A 189 4.96 -5.95 20.68
N VAL A 190 5.29 -5.11 19.69
CA VAL A 190 6.64 -4.54 19.48
C VAL A 190 7.06 -3.71 20.70
N SER A 191 6.19 -2.82 21.17
CA SER A 191 6.35 -1.98 22.36
C SER A 191 6.78 -2.80 23.58
N LYS A 192 6.07 -3.89 23.88
CA LYS A 192 6.35 -4.77 25.02
C LYS A 192 7.61 -5.64 24.84
N LEU A 193 7.84 -6.17 23.64
CA LEU A 193 8.95 -7.10 23.38
C LEU A 193 10.32 -6.42 23.32
N HIS A 194 10.37 -5.16 22.84
CA HIS A 194 11.64 -4.49 22.53
C HIS A 194 11.84 -3.17 23.27
N PHE A 195 10.76 -2.45 23.59
CA PHE A 195 10.81 -1.12 24.21
C PHE A 195 10.23 -1.08 25.63
N SER A 196 10.09 -2.24 26.30
CA SER A 196 9.57 -2.36 27.67
C SER A 196 8.16 -1.76 27.92
N GLY A 197 7.42 -1.40 26.87
CA GLY A 197 6.17 -0.63 26.95
C GLY A 197 6.34 0.90 27.06
N GLU A 198 7.56 1.43 26.92
CA GLU A 198 7.87 2.87 27.01
C GLU A 198 7.53 3.62 25.71
N VAL A 199 7.73 2.97 24.56
CA VAL A 199 7.64 3.56 23.21
C VAL A 199 6.97 2.56 22.27
N ASP A 200 5.87 2.95 21.63
CA ASP A 200 5.24 2.11 20.60
C ASP A 200 5.99 2.23 19.27
N PHE A 201 5.94 1.19 18.42
CA PHE A 201 6.50 1.27 17.06
C PHE A 201 5.97 2.48 16.27
N LEU A 202 4.69 2.82 16.43
CA LEU A 202 4.09 4.00 15.80
C LEU A 202 4.49 5.34 16.46
N ASP A 203 5.07 5.37 17.68
CA ASP A 203 5.66 6.60 18.23
C ASP A 203 6.90 7.04 17.44
N LEU A 204 7.68 6.09 16.89
CA LEU A 204 8.88 6.38 16.09
C LEU A 204 8.59 7.35 14.93
N PHE A 205 7.39 7.28 14.35
CA PHE A 205 6.92 8.11 13.23
C PHE A 205 6.15 9.38 13.65
N THR A 206 6.18 9.76 14.93
CA THR A 206 5.50 10.95 15.45
C THR A 206 6.47 11.90 16.14
N SER A 207 6.09 13.17 16.27
CA SER A 207 6.87 14.15 17.03
C SER A 207 6.85 13.80 18.51
N ILE A 208 8.00 13.33 19.01
CA ILE A 208 8.29 12.96 20.39
C ILE A 208 9.72 13.44 20.70
N HIS A 209 10.06 13.60 21.98
CA HIS A 209 11.40 14.04 22.42
C HIS A 209 12.45 12.91 22.32
N LEU A 210 12.53 12.22 21.18
CA LEU A 210 13.56 11.24 20.82
C LEU A 210 14.14 11.63 19.46
N SER A 211 15.47 11.63 19.35
CA SER A 211 16.14 12.01 18.09
C SER A 211 15.74 11.15 16.90
N SER A 212 15.57 11.78 15.75
CA SER A 212 15.28 11.18 14.45
C SER A 212 16.28 10.08 14.08
N ASP A 213 17.57 10.27 14.37
CA ASP A 213 18.61 9.24 14.16
C ASP A 213 18.39 8.01 15.03
N SER A 214 18.23 8.15 16.35
CA SER A 214 18.05 7.00 17.24
C SER A 214 16.75 6.24 16.96
N ARG A 215 15.70 6.96 16.53
CA ARG A 215 14.44 6.38 16.04
C ARG A 215 14.63 5.63 14.72
N ALA A 216 15.39 6.18 13.77
CA ALA A 216 15.71 5.53 12.50
C ALA A 216 16.50 4.23 12.71
N ARG A 217 17.55 4.28 13.55
CA ARG A 217 18.35 3.12 13.93
C ARG A 217 17.51 2.04 14.64
N ALA A 218 16.59 2.44 15.52
CA ALA A 218 15.68 1.51 16.20
C ALA A 218 14.67 0.84 15.23
N PHE A 219 14.18 1.58 14.23
CA PHE A 219 13.36 1.01 13.16
C PHE A 219 14.17 0.02 12.29
N LEU A 220 15.37 0.40 11.85
CA LEU A 220 16.22 -0.46 11.01
C LEU A 220 16.63 -1.75 11.76
N TRP A 221 16.91 -1.63 13.06
CA TRP A 221 17.13 -2.78 13.95
C TRP A 221 15.92 -3.71 13.98
N LEU A 222 14.69 -3.18 14.15
CA LEU A 222 13.46 -3.98 14.13
C LEU A 222 13.23 -4.65 12.78
N VAL A 223 13.44 -3.95 11.67
CA VAL A 223 13.32 -4.53 10.33
C VAL A 223 14.29 -5.70 10.19
N HIS A 224 15.59 -5.51 10.44
CA HIS A 224 16.57 -6.59 10.34
C HIS A 224 16.25 -7.79 11.27
N ASN A 225 15.76 -7.53 12.48
CA ASN A 225 15.38 -8.55 13.48
C ASN A 225 14.13 -9.38 13.09
N TYR A 226 13.34 -8.95 12.11
CA TYR A 226 12.16 -9.68 11.61
C TYR A 226 12.18 -9.93 10.09
N TYR A 227 13.21 -9.48 9.38
CA TYR A 227 13.40 -9.68 7.94
C TYR A 227 14.53 -10.67 7.63
N GLU A 228 15.68 -10.51 8.29
CA GLU A 228 16.90 -11.28 7.98
C GLU A 228 17.18 -12.41 8.98
N ALA A 229 16.92 -12.13 10.26
CA ALA A 229 17.63 -12.74 11.39
C ALA A 229 17.45 -14.26 11.54
N ALA A 230 18.27 -15.03 10.83
CA ALA A 230 18.54 -16.42 11.17
C ALA A 230 19.08 -16.49 12.61
N PHE A 231 18.59 -17.43 13.40
CA PHE A 231 19.02 -17.58 14.80
C PHE A 231 20.52 -17.94 14.85
N GLN A 232 21.20 -17.63 15.97
CA GLN A 232 22.66 -17.76 16.13
C GLN A 232 23.16 -19.23 16.27
N LEU A 233 22.49 -20.18 15.61
CA LEU A 233 22.69 -21.63 15.75
C LEU A 233 23.15 -22.30 14.44
N SER A 234 23.98 -21.61 13.64
CA SER A 234 24.83 -22.28 12.66
C SER A 234 26.08 -22.83 13.34
N GLU A 235 26.04 -24.12 13.72
CA GLU A 235 27.22 -24.85 14.22
C GLU A 235 28.34 -25.01 13.16
N HIS A 236 28.11 -24.54 11.94
CA HIS A 236 29.03 -24.59 10.81
C HIS A 236 29.21 -23.18 10.21
N PRO A 237 30.27 -22.43 10.61
CA PRO A 237 30.55 -21.10 10.07
C PRO A 237 30.99 -21.09 8.59
N GLU A 238 31.43 -22.23 8.07
CA GLU A 238 32.07 -22.35 6.75
C GLU A 238 31.09 -22.62 5.58
N SER A 239 29.80 -22.77 5.86
CA SER A 239 28.78 -23.13 4.86
C SER A 239 27.90 -21.96 4.39
N ASP A 240 28.12 -20.73 4.86
CA ASP A 240 27.50 -19.52 4.31
C ASP A 240 28.36 -18.96 3.14
N PRO A 241 27.88 -19.00 1.88
CA PRO A 241 28.61 -18.47 0.74
C PRO A 241 28.79 -16.93 0.76
N ALA A 242 28.09 -16.21 1.64
CA ALA A 242 28.09 -14.75 1.73
C ALA A 242 28.96 -14.18 2.87
N GLY A 243 29.54 -15.03 3.73
CA GLY A 243 30.53 -14.62 4.74
C GLY A 243 30.08 -13.55 5.74
N GLY A 244 28.77 -13.40 5.95
CA GLY A 244 28.21 -12.32 6.74
C GLY A 244 28.22 -12.65 8.24
N SER A 245 28.82 -11.78 9.06
CA SER A 245 28.55 -11.80 10.49
C SER A 245 27.06 -11.51 10.71
N ASN A 246 26.29 -12.53 11.10
CA ASN A 246 24.83 -12.49 11.30
C ASN A 246 24.43 -11.73 12.59
N ILE A 247 25.15 -10.63 12.88
CA ILE A 247 24.89 -9.70 13.97
C ILE A 247 24.26 -8.46 13.34
N ASN A 248 23.04 -8.15 13.79
CA ASN A 248 22.27 -6.98 13.34
C ASN A 248 23.10 -5.68 13.57
N PRO A 249 23.53 -4.97 12.51
CA PRO A 249 24.50 -3.86 12.61
C PRO A 249 23.91 -2.63 13.32
N PHE A 250 22.58 -2.52 13.34
CA PHE A 250 21.86 -1.44 14.00
C PHE A 250 21.78 -1.64 15.53
N SER A 251 22.22 -2.79 16.07
CA SER A 251 22.23 -3.10 17.50
C SER A 251 23.02 -2.10 18.33
N ASN A 252 22.86 -2.15 19.66
CA ASN A 252 23.71 -1.42 20.59
C ASN A 252 25.19 -1.86 20.44
N PRO A 253 26.14 -0.94 20.13
CA PRO A 253 27.56 -1.30 20.00
C PRO A 253 28.16 -1.96 21.25
N SER A 254 27.65 -1.62 22.44
CA SER A 254 28.09 -2.17 23.72
C SER A 254 27.39 -3.48 24.11
N ARG A 255 26.30 -3.85 23.41
CA ARG A 255 25.48 -5.05 23.69
C ARG A 255 24.96 -5.63 22.36
N PRO A 256 25.79 -6.39 21.62
CA PRO A 256 25.40 -6.98 20.33
C PRO A 256 24.12 -7.82 20.43
N GLY A 257 23.25 -7.70 19.43
CA GLY A 257 21.93 -8.35 19.39
C GLY A 257 20.82 -7.58 20.13
N GLU A 258 21.13 -6.69 21.07
CA GLU A 258 20.12 -5.84 21.70
C GLU A 258 19.80 -4.58 20.87
N ARG A 259 18.61 -4.03 21.07
CA ARG A 259 18.18 -2.80 20.40
C ARG A 259 19.12 -1.62 20.69
N PRO A 260 19.24 -0.65 19.77
CA PRO A 260 19.94 0.59 20.07
C PRO A 260 19.27 1.35 21.23
N LEU A 261 20.06 2.24 21.84
CA LEU A 261 19.56 3.23 22.79
C LEU A 261 18.71 4.27 22.04
N LEU A 262 17.61 4.68 22.65
CA LEU A 262 16.78 5.78 22.18
C LEU A 262 17.26 7.05 22.89
N HIS A 263 17.75 8.03 22.14
CA HIS A 263 18.35 9.24 22.71
C HIS A 263 17.29 10.33 22.86
N GLN A 264 16.98 10.69 24.11
CA GLN A 264 16.06 11.77 24.43
C GLN A 264 16.67 13.13 24.06
N LEU A 265 15.84 14.02 23.52
CA LEU A 265 16.24 15.38 23.16
C LEU A 265 15.71 16.40 24.18
N THR A 266 16.50 17.44 24.43
CA THR A 266 16.01 18.68 25.04
C THR A 266 15.09 19.43 24.08
N ASP A 267 14.27 20.34 24.61
CA ASP A 267 13.38 21.18 23.78
C ASP A 267 14.14 22.01 22.73
N ALA A 268 15.37 22.42 23.04
CA ALA A 268 16.23 23.17 22.13
C ALA A 268 16.73 22.31 20.94
N GLU A 269 17.09 21.05 21.18
CA GLU A 269 17.50 20.12 20.13
C GLU A 269 16.30 19.65 19.31
N ALA A 270 15.16 19.38 19.97
CA ALA A 270 13.92 19.00 19.30
C ALA A 270 13.37 20.10 18.38
N ALA A 271 13.68 21.38 18.68
CA ALA A 271 13.37 22.52 17.82
C ALA A 271 14.31 22.70 16.62
N LEU A 272 15.43 21.96 16.55
CA LEU A 272 16.34 21.93 15.40
C LEU A 272 16.03 20.78 14.42
N GLU A 273 15.36 19.71 14.86
CA GLU A 273 14.91 18.65 13.95
C GLU A 273 13.68 19.11 13.13
N ASN A 274 13.62 18.64 11.89
CA ASN A 274 12.46 18.75 10.99
C ASN A 274 12.04 20.20 10.67
N VAL A 275 12.99 21.14 10.67
CA VAL A 275 12.76 22.56 10.33
C VAL A 275 12.64 22.74 8.80
N ASP A 276 11.52 23.30 8.33
CA ASP A 276 11.33 23.62 6.91
C ASP A 276 12.31 24.74 6.47
N PRO A 277 13.17 24.51 5.46
CA PRO A 277 13.98 25.57 4.83
C PRO A 277 13.12 26.51 3.97
N ASP A 278 13.66 27.68 3.65
CA ASP A 278 12.88 28.74 2.98
C ASP A 278 12.51 28.40 1.53
N ASP A 279 13.30 27.57 0.83
CA ASP A 279 12.95 27.08 -0.51
C ASP A 279 11.71 26.16 -0.48
N GLU A 280 11.54 25.37 0.58
CA GLU A 280 10.35 24.54 0.79
C GLU A 280 9.10 25.39 1.11
N LYS A 281 9.27 26.52 1.80
CA LYS A 281 8.17 27.49 2.03
C LYS A 281 7.75 28.15 0.72
N GLU A 282 8.70 28.63 -0.08
CA GLU A 282 8.41 29.16 -1.41
C GLU A 282 7.73 28.12 -2.33
N ILE A 283 8.18 26.86 -2.32
CA ILE A 283 7.56 25.77 -3.10
C ILE A 283 6.12 25.51 -2.61
N SER A 284 5.88 25.55 -1.29
CA SER A 284 4.54 25.44 -0.73
C SER A 284 3.60 26.53 -1.26
N GLU A 285 4.02 27.79 -1.21
CA GLU A 285 3.22 28.92 -1.69
C GLU A 285 2.92 28.81 -3.19
N LYS A 286 3.91 28.44 -4.01
CA LYS A 286 3.76 28.24 -5.46
C LYS A 286 2.75 27.11 -5.76
N LEU A 287 2.82 25.99 -5.05
CA LEU A 287 1.89 24.86 -5.22
C LEU A 287 0.45 25.19 -4.79
N ILE A 288 0.26 25.96 -3.71
CA ILE A 288 -1.05 26.43 -3.25
C ILE A 288 -1.64 27.43 -4.26
N ALA A 289 -0.84 28.39 -4.74
CA ALA A 289 -1.26 29.35 -5.76
C ALA A 289 -1.69 28.67 -7.07
N GLN A 290 -0.96 27.64 -7.53
CA GLN A 290 -1.35 26.81 -8.67
C GLN A 290 -2.72 26.13 -8.46
N ARG A 291 -2.97 25.53 -7.28
CA ARG A 291 -4.27 24.93 -6.96
C ARG A 291 -5.40 25.97 -6.97
N MET A 292 -5.16 27.17 -6.42
CA MET A 292 -6.14 28.27 -6.44
C MET A 292 -6.44 28.75 -7.88
N GLN A 293 -5.42 28.86 -8.74
CA GLN A 293 -5.58 29.20 -10.15
C GLN A 293 -6.39 28.14 -10.91
N LEU A 294 -6.13 26.85 -10.66
CA LEU A 294 -6.89 25.76 -11.26
C LEU A 294 -8.37 25.79 -10.83
N LEU A 295 -8.65 25.99 -9.54
CA LEU A 295 -10.02 26.13 -9.03
C LEU A 295 -10.74 27.33 -9.65
N ALA A 296 -10.07 28.48 -9.76
CA ALA A 296 -10.62 29.66 -10.44
C ALA A 296 -10.87 29.42 -11.95
N SER A 297 -10.03 28.62 -12.62
CA SER A 297 -10.22 28.27 -14.05
C SER A 297 -11.37 27.29 -14.30
N GLN A 298 -11.74 26.49 -13.28
CA GLN A 298 -12.80 25.48 -13.35
C GLN A 298 -14.15 25.99 -12.85
N SER A 299 -14.22 27.20 -12.29
CA SER A 299 -15.52 27.82 -11.98
C SER A 299 -16.27 28.13 -13.29
N PRO A 300 -17.57 27.84 -13.38
CA PRO A 300 -18.34 28.16 -14.57
C PRO A 300 -18.46 29.68 -14.71
N LYS A 301 -17.80 30.25 -15.72
CA LYS A 301 -18.04 31.63 -16.12
C LYS A 301 -19.50 31.75 -16.55
N ASP A 302 -20.26 32.64 -15.88
CA ASP A 302 -21.64 32.95 -16.25
C ASP A 302 -21.76 33.23 -17.75
N HIS A 303 -22.82 32.73 -18.38
CA HIS A 303 -23.04 32.74 -19.84
C HIS A 303 -23.34 34.13 -20.41
N SER A 304 -22.38 35.04 -20.27
CA SER A 304 -22.22 36.25 -21.06
C SER A 304 -21.64 35.87 -22.44
N LYS A 305 -22.31 36.30 -23.50
CA LYS A 305 -22.08 35.78 -24.87
C LYS A 305 -20.89 36.47 -25.57
N GLY A 306 -20.06 35.66 -26.21
CA GLY A 306 -19.36 36.05 -27.45
C GLY A 306 -17.84 36.18 -27.36
N GLY A 307 -17.13 35.42 -28.19
CA GLY A 307 -15.68 35.51 -28.35
C GLY A 307 -15.04 34.17 -28.68
N LYS A 308 -15.01 33.78 -29.96
CA LYS A 308 -14.20 32.63 -30.39
C LYS A 308 -12.71 32.98 -30.31
N ASN A 309 -11.92 32.08 -29.76
CA ASN A 309 -10.67 31.67 -30.39
C ASN A 309 -10.36 30.22 -29.99
N ILE A 310 -9.95 29.41 -30.98
CA ILE A 310 -9.46 28.05 -30.75
C ILE A 310 -7.95 28.13 -30.83
N ILE A 311 -7.28 27.84 -29.72
CA ILE A 311 -5.85 27.51 -29.69
C ILE A 311 -5.77 26.05 -29.26
N LYS A 312 -4.87 25.29 -29.89
CA LYS A 312 -4.51 23.95 -29.43
C LYS A 312 -3.45 24.14 -28.35
N ASP A 313 -3.79 23.83 -27.10
CA ASP A 313 -2.79 23.77 -26.04
C ASP A 313 -1.98 22.48 -26.18
N ASP A 314 -0.66 22.62 -26.08
CA ASP A 314 0.34 21.57 -26.25
C ASP A 314 0.80 21.03 -24.89
N GLU A 315 1.14 19.74 -24.78
CA GLU A 315 1.58 19.14 -23.50
C GLU A 315 3.00 19.60 -23.14
N SER A 316 3.12 20.79 -22.56
CA SER A 316 4.39 21.33 -22.05
C SER A 316 4.41 21.41 -20.52
N VAL A 317 5.01 20.41 -19.88
CA VAL A 317 5.30 20.42 -18.44
C VAL A 317 6.43 21.41 -18.17
N ILE A 318 6.10 22.62 -17.72
CA ILE A 318 7.07 23.69 -17.47
C ILE A 318 7.91 23.34 -16.23
N SER A 319 9.18 23.00 -16.46
CA SER A 319 10.19 22.84 -15.41
C SER A 319 10.75 24.20 -14.98
N ILE A 320 11.03 24.37 -13.69
CA ILE A 320 11.54 25.63 -13.12
C ILE A 320 13.04 25.50 -12.83
N GLU A 321 13.87 25.92 -13.79
CA GLU A 321 15.31 26.26 -13.67
C GLU A 321 15.77 26.77 -15.06
N SER A 322 16.74 27.68 -15.24
CA SER A 322 17.45 28.57 -14.32
C SER A 322 17.91 29.82 -15.11
N ALA A 323 18.18 30.95 -14.45
CA ALA A 323 18.38 32.24 -15.14
C ALA A 323 19.60 33.06 -14.65
N ILE A 324 20.80 32.47 -14.68
CA ILE A 324 22.06 33.17 -14.38
C ILE A 324 23.13 32.89 -15.46
N LYS A 325 23.85 33.95 -15.87
CA LYS A 325 25.08 34.01 -16.70
C LYS A 325 25.00 33.81 -18.24
N THR A 326 24.84 34.96 -18.90
CA THR A 326 25.81 35.53 -19.89
C THR A 326 26.31 34.72 -21.11
N LYS A 327 25.78 35.09 -22.29
CA LYS A 327 26.53 35.68 -23.43
C LYS A 327 27.72 34.88 -24.01
N GLY A 328 27.46 34.00 -24.98
CA GLY A 328 28.46 33.42 -25.91
C GLY A 328 27.99 33.46 -27.37
N LYS A 329 28.88 33.74 -28.34
CA LYS A 329 28.52 34.03 -29.75
C LYS A 329 29.40 33.25 -30.74
N ARG A 330 28.84 32.30 -31.51
CA ARG A 330 29.42 31.81 -32.78
C ARG A 330 28.38 31.15 -33.69
N ARG A 331 28.73 31.01 -34.99
CA ARG A 331 27.93 30.44 -36.08
C ARG A 331 28.65 29.25 -36.72
N SER A 332 27.91 28.22 -37.15
CA SER A 332 28.24 27.31 -38.26
C SER A 332 27.00 26.46 -38.64
N ALA A 333 26.97 25.87 -39.83
CA ALA A 333 25.78 25.18 -40.40
C ALA A 333 26.17 24.01 -41.35
N ALA A 334 25.16 23.40 -42.00
CA ALA A 334 25.17 22.15 -42.81
C ALA A 334 25.13 20.84 -41.96
N ALA A 335 24.41 19.74 -42.27
CA ALA A 335 24.00 19.07 -43.53
C ALA A 335 25.18 18.41 -44.29
N THR A 336 25.18 17.20 -44.88
CA THR A 336 24.23 16.05 -45.07
C THR A 336 25.08 14.80 -45.42
N GLY A 337 24.68 13.51 -45.39
CA GLY A 337 23.41 12.84 -45.03
C GLY A 337 22.75 12.02 -46.17
N LYS A 338 23.03 10.70 -46.30
CA LYS A 338 22.31 9.69 -47.14
C LYS A 338 22.83 8.24 -47.04
N ASN A 339 21.90 7.29 -47.06
CA ASN A 339 22.04 5.82 -47.03
C ASN A 339 22.51 5.17 -48.36
N LYS A 340 23.04 3.93 -48.31
CA LYS A 340 22.48 2.65 -48.88
C LYS A 340 23.54 1.52 -48.77
N ASN A 341 23.30 0.25 -48.36
CA ASN A 341 22.27 -0.81 -48.60
C ASN A 341 22.72 -1.84 -49.67
N VAL A 342 22.10 -3.05 -49.78
CA VAL A 342 22.36 -4.23 -50.70
C VAL A 342 23.30 -5.32 -50.09
N THR A 343 23.09 -6.66 -50.12
CA THR A 343 21.98 -7.56 -50.60
C THR A 343 22.00 -8.95 -49.87
N ILE A 344 20.89 -9.54 -49.40
CA ILE A 344 19.91 -10.53 -49.99
C ILE A 344 20.39 -12.01 -50.16
N ASN A 345 19.68 -12.93 -49.47
CA ASN A 345 19.08 -14.23 -49.88
C ASN A 345 18.39 -14.83 -48.60
N GLY A 346 17.28 -15.59 -48.58
CA GLY A 346 16.54 -16.38 -49.58
C GLY A 346 16.61 -17.87 -49.18
N SER A 347 15.55 -18.68 -49.02
CA SER A 347 14.10 -18.56 -49.31
C SER A 347 13.24 -19.60 -48.51
N GLU A 348 11.92 -19.35 -48.38
CA GLU A 348 10.70 -20.23 -48.47
C GLU A 348 10.79 -21.76 -48.11
N GLY A 349 9.79 -22.49 -47.57
CA GLY A 349 8.35 -22.35 -47.20
C GLY A 349 7.78 -23.78 -46.85
N ASP A 350 6.52 -24.10 -46.51
CA ASP A 350 5.28 -23.39 -46.08
C ASP A 350 4.25 -24.41 -45.45
N GLN A 351 2.98 -24.05 -45.24
CA GLN A 351 1.81 -24.80 -44.65
C GLN A 351 0.96 -25.56 -45.73
N PRO A 352 -0.22 -26.24 -45.47
CA PRO A 352 -1.11 -26.31 -44.28
C PRO A 352 -1.70 -27.72 -43.91
N THR A 353 -2.82 -27.75 -43.16
CA THR A 353 -3.54 -28.94 -42.58
C THR A 353 -4.69 -29.51 -43.46
N PRO A 354 -5.30 -30.68 -43.11
CA PRO A 354 -6.67 -30.67 -42.51
C PRO A 354 -7.04 -31.88 -41.57
N SER A 355 -8.32 -31.99 -41.17
CA SER A 355 -8.88 -32.74 -40.01
C SER A 355 -9.58 -34.10 -40.29
N ARG A 356 -9.84 -34.94 -39.24
CA ARG A 356 -11.04 -35.83 -39.11
C ARG A 356 -11.30 -36.44 -37.69
N PHE A 357 -12.42 -37.18 -37.54
CA PHE A 357 -13.12 -37.60 -36.30
C PHE A 357 -12.92 -39.08 -35.87
N ALA A 358 -13.25 -39.43 -34.60
CA ALA A 358 -13.80 -40.74 -34.16
C ALA A 358 -14.51 -40.66 -32.77
N ASP A 359 -15.38 -41.63 -32.45
CA ASP A 359 -16.28 -41.71 -31.25
C ASP A 359 -16.01 -42.92 -30.33
N ALA A 360 -16.40 -42.83 -29.03
CA ALA A 360 -16.96 -43.89 -28.12
C ALA A 360 -16.87 -43.43 -26.64
N GLN A 361 -17.93 -43.21 -25.84
CA GLN A 361 -19.01 -44.09 -25.32
C GLN A 361 -18.62 -45.12 -24.23
N TYR A 362 -18.98 -44.85 -22.95
CA TYR A 362 -19.59 -45.85 -22.05
C TYR A 362 -20.44 -45.24 -20.90
N ARG A 363 -21.12 -46.08 -20.10
CA ARG A 363 -22.23 -45.77 -19.14
C ARG A 363 -21.90 -46.02 -17.64
N PRO A 364 -22.76 -45.60 -16.68
CA PRO A 364 -22.48 -45.57 -15.22
C PRO A 364 -23.27 -46.57 -14.33
N SER A 365 -22.91 -46.59 -13.02
CA SER A 365 -23.70 -47.10 -11.85
C SER A 365 -23.82 -48.65 -11.67
N PRO A 366 -24.34 -49.24 -10.54
CA PRO A 366 -24.90 -48.65 -9.31
C PRO A 366 -24.66 -49.36 -7.92
N TYR A 367 -25.14 -48.71 -6.83
CA TYR A 367 -25.72 -49.17 -5.54
C TYR A 367 -25.23 -50.37 -4.67
N GLN A 368 -25.15 -50.15 -3.34
CA GLN A 368 -25.85 -50.83 -2.20
C GLN A 368 -25.29 -50.30 -0.84
N SER A 369 -25.86 -50.48 0.38
CA SER A 369 -27.26 -50.44 0.88
C SER A 369 -27.26 -50.36 2.44
N THR A 370 -28.29 -49.78 3.07
CA THR A 370 -28.46 -49.64 4.55
C THR A 370 -29.39 -50.69 5.17
N PRO A 371 -29.39 -50.83 6.51
CA PRO A 371 -30.66 -50.94 7.25
C PRO A 371 -30.80 -49.97 8.45
N LEU A 372 -32.01 -49.93 9.05
CA LEU A 372 -32.47 -48.99 10.09
C LEU A 372 -33.05 -49.75 11.31
N GLN A 373 -33.10 -49.15 12.51
CA GLN A 373 -34.10 -49.53 13.53
C GLN A 373 -34.45 -48.45 14.61
N THR A 374 -35.75 -48.09 14.64
CA THR A 374 -36.65 -47.76 15.78
C THR A 374 -36.27 -46.80 16.96
N ARG A 375 -37.03 -45.67 17.02
CA ARG A 375 -37.88 -45.09 18.13
C ARG A 375 -37.83 -45.75 19.56
N GLN A 376 -38.10 -45.10 20.72
CA GLN A 376 -38.63 -43.78 21.21
C GLN A 376 -38.45 -43.71 22.79
N PRO A 377 -39.09 -42.84 23.63
CA PRO A 377 -39.24 -41.36 23.67
C PRO A 377 -39.03 -40.68 25.08
N ARG A 378 -39.07 -39.32 25.16
CA ARG A 378 -39.24 -38.45 26.38
C ARG A 378 -38.07 -38.47 27.41
N LEU A 379 -37.77 -37.43 28.19
CA LEU A 379 -38.60 -36.48 28.97
C LEU A 379 -38.16 -35.00 28.89
N ILE A 380 -38.96 -34.11 29.50
CA ILE A 380 -38.71 -32.66 29.65
C ILE A 380 -38.29 -32.36 31.09
N ALA A 381 -37.23 -31.57 31.27
CA ALA A 381 -36.90 -30.91 32.53
C ALA A 381 -36.21 -29.56 32.26
N ALA A 382 -36.63 -28.50 32.94
CA ALA A 382 -36.00 -27.19 32.90
C ALA A 382 -35.63 -26.75 34.33
N PRO A 383 -34.46 -26.13 34.52
CA PRO A 383 -34.30 -25.23 35.65
C PRO A 383 -33.55 -23.92 35.32
N ILE A 384 -34.18 -22.82 35.74
CA ILE A 384 -33.55 -21.69 36.46
C ILE A 384 -32.50 -20.85 35.70
N HIS A 385 -32.88 -19.62 35.37
CA HIS A 385 -31.92 -18.53 35.13
C HIS A 385 -31.05 -18.28 36.36
N ARG A 386 -29.73 -18.18 36.16
CA ARG A 386 -28.82 -17.48 37.09
C ARG A 386 -28.19 -16.29 36.38
N TYR A 387 -28.25 -15.13 37.02
CA TYR A 387 -27.66 -13.89 36.53
C TYR A 387 -26.13 -13.96 36.66
N SER A 388 -25.38 -13.53 35.64
CA SER A 388 -23.91 -13.51 35.66
C SER A 388 -23.40 -12.23 34.97
N PRO A 389 -22.68 -11.33 35.66
CA PRO A 389 -22.46 -9.96 35.19
C PRO A 389 -21.19 -9.74 34.35
N TYR A 390 -20.54 -10.78 33.83
CA TYR A 390 -19.33 -10.64 33.01
C TYR A 390 -19.36 -11.54 31.77
N ALA A 391 -19.17 -10.93 30.60
CA ALA A 391 -19.12 -11.63 29.31
C ALA A 391 -17.81 -12.41 29.15
N ARG A 392 -17.90 -13.63 28.61
CA ARG A 392 -16.73 -14.37 28.09
C ARG A 392 -16.44 -13.96 26.64
N PRO A 393 -15.16 -13.91 26.22
CA PRO A 393 -14.83 -13.75 24.80
C PRO A 393 -15.41 -14.90 23.97
N HIS A 394 -16.00 -14.59 22.81
CA HIS A 394 -16.55 -15.60 21.91
C HIS A 394 -15.43 -16.30 21.13
N GLU A 395 -15.32 -17.61 21.30
CA GLU A 395 -14.62 -18.46 20.33
C GLU A 395 -15.36 -18.39 18.98
N ARG A 396 -14.64 -18.13 17.89
CA ARG A 396 -15.18 -18.23 16.53
C ARG A 396 -15.28 -19.68 16.07
N HIS A 397 -16.13 -20.45 16.74
CA HIS A 397 -16.64 -21.70 16.19
C HIS A 397 -17.43 -21.40 14.91
N TRP A 398 -17.05 -22.05 13.81
CA TRP A 398 -17.83 -22.02 12.56
C TRP A 398 -19.10 -22.86 12.74
N VAL A 399 -20.12 -22.24 13.34
CA VAL A 399 -21.46 -22.84 13.41
C VAL A 399 -21.99 -22.95 11.99
N ASN A 400 -22.25 -24.17 11.53
CA ASN A 400 -23.06 -24.39 10.33
C ASN A 400 -24.46 -23.83 10.59
N VAL A 401 -24.73 -22.61 10.11
CA VAL A 401 -26.04 -21.97 10.21
C VAL A 401 -27.04 -22.83 9.45
N ALA A 402 -27.84 -23.58 10.19
CA ALA A 402 -28.94 -24.33 9.62
C ALA A 402 -29.88 -23.35 8.92
N ARG A 403 -30.20 -23.62 7.64
CA ARG A 403 -31.11 -22.78 6.84
C ARG A 403 -32.42 -22.56 7.58
N THR A 404 -32.57 -21.36 8.16
CA THR A 404 -33.85 -20.86 8.63
C THR A 404 -34.83 -20.84 7.47
N ARG A 405 -36.10 -21.20 7.72
CA ARG A 405 -37.14 -21.07 6.71
C ARG A 405 -37.25 -19.61 6.29
N SER A 406 -36.98 -19.32 5.02
CA SER A 406 -37.22 -17.99 4.44
C SER A 406 -38.67 -17.59 4.67
N GLY A 407 -38.89 -16.43 5.28
CA GLY A 407 -40.20 -15.79 5.31
C GLY A 407 -40.69 -15.41 3.91
N PRO A 408 -41.96 -15.02 3.75
CA PRO A 408 -42.42 -14.43 2.50
C PRO A 408 -41.60 -13.18 2.16
N PRO A 409 -41.32 -12.90 0.88
CA PRO A 409 -40.54 -11.72 0.48
C PRO A 409 -41.29 -10.43 0.85
N ARG A 410 -40.60 -9.53 1.56
CA ARG A 410 -41.10 -8.16 1.80
C ARG A 410 -41.30 -7.43 0.47
N THR A 411 -42.35 -6.62 0.37
CA THR A 411 -42.51 -5.66 -0.73
C THR A 411 -41.44 -4.57 -0.66
N LEU A 412 -41.25 -3.81 -1.75
CA LEU A 412 -40.30 -2.69 -1.79
C LEU A 412 -40.56 -1.64 -0.69
N LEU A 413 -41.82 -1.36 -0.38
CA LEU A 413 -42.19 -0.39 0.66
C LEU A 413 -41.90 -0.92 2.06
N GLU A 414 -42.22 -2.19 2.34
CA GLU A 414 -41.90 -2.83 3.63
C GLU A 414 -40.40 -3.00 3.83
N HIS A 415 -39.63 -3.24 2.76
CA HIS A 415 -38.18 -3.30 2.82
C HIS A 415 -37.57 -1.92 3.10
N ALA A 416 -38.01 -0.87 2.39
CA ALA A 416 -37.56 0.50 2.63
C ALA A 416 -37.89 0.96 4.07
N TRP A 417 -39.11 0.67 4.56
CA TRP A 417 -39.50 0.97 5.93
C TRP A 417 -38.67 0.18 6.96
N HIS A 418 -38.38 -1.09 6.70
CA HIS A 418 -37.55 -1.93 7.58
C HIS A 418 -36.10 -1.42 7.67
N VAL A 419 -35.50 -1.01 6.56
CA VAL A 419 -34.15 -0.39 6.53
C VAL A 419 -34.15 0.90 7.34
N VAL A 420 -35.05 1.85 7.05
CA VAL A 420 -35.13 3.14 7.76
C VAL A 420 -35.42 2.97 9.26
N ALA A 421 -36.12 1.90 9.66
CA ALA A 421 -36.44 1.62 11.06
C ALA A 421 -35.42 0.73 11.79
N ARG A 422 -34.33 0.28 11.15
CA ARG A 422 -33.37 -0.67 11.77
C ARG A 422 -31.89 -0.48 11.43
N SER A 423 -31.53 0.15 10.32
CA SER A 423 -30.13 0.55 10.09
C SER A 423 -29.74 1.64 11.09
N ASP A 424 -28.63 1.44 11.80
CA ASP A 424 -28.04 2.47 12.64
C ASP A 424 -27.33 3.50 11.74
N PRO A 425 -27.73 4.79 11.75
CA PRO A 425 -27.10 5.82 10.91
C PRO A 425 -25.65 6.14 11.29
N LEU A 426 -25.10 5.52 12.32
CA LEU A 426 -23.69 5.62 12.73
C LEU A 426 -22.89 4.32 12.52
N ALA A 427 -23.48 3.25 11.96
CA ALA A 427 -22.75 2.05 11.58
C ALA A 427 -21.97 2.24 10.26
N ASP A 428 -20.75 1.68 10.19
CA ASP A 428 -19.98 1.68 8.95
C ASP A 428 -20.58 0.70 7.92
N SER A 429 -20.61 1.12 6.65
CA SER A 429 -21.26 0.41 5.53
C SER A 429 -20.72 -1.00 5.23
N GLU A 430 -19.67 -1.47 5.91
CA GLU A 430 -19.12 -2.82 5.75
C GLU A 430 -19.82 -3.86 6.65
N ASP A 431 -20.53 -3.45 7.70
CA ASP A 431 -21.21 -4.34 8.67
C ASP A 431 -22.71 -4.60 8.36
N GLU A 432 -23.35 -3.89 7.42
CA GLU A 432 -24.81 -4.02 7.14
C GLU A 432 -25.25 -5.35 6.47
N MET A 433 -24.35 -6.30 6.19
CA MET A 433 -24.64 -7.49 5.36
C MET A 433 -25.35 -8.67 6.08
N GLU A 434 -26.17 -8.41 7.11
CA GLU A 434 -26.92 -9.47 7.81
C GLU A 434 -28.33 -9.78 7.25
N ASP A 435 -29.00 -8.88 6.51
CA ASP A 435 -30.36 -9.16 5.98
C ASP A 435 -30.34 -9.96 4.66
N GLU A 436 -30.90 -11.18 4.68
CA GLU A 436 -31.08 -12.03 3.50
C GLU A 436 -31.88 -11.34 2.37
N HIS A 437 -32.76 -10.38 2.67
CA HIS A 437 -33.50 -9.64 1.63
C HIS A 437 -32.60 -8.71 0.82
N CYS A 438 -31.65 -8.01 1.43
CA CYS A 438 -30.66 -7.20 0.72
C CYS A 438 -29.86 -8.06 -0.27
N ARG A 439 -29.39 -9.22 0.21
CA ARG A 439 -28.69 -10.23 -0.61
C ARG A 439 -29.55 -10.73 -1.78
N ASN A 440 -30.84 -10.96 -1.57
CA ASN A 440 -31.76 -11.42 -2.62
C ASN A 440 -32.05 -10.32 -3.66
N ASP A 441 -32.21 -9.05 -3.25
CA ASP A 441 -32.34 -7.91 -4.16
C ASP A 441 -31.08 -7.71 -5.01
N TYR A 442 -29.88 -7.74 -4.40
CA TYR A 442 -28.63 -7.72 -5.15
C TYR A 442 -28.55 -8.84 -6.21
N VAL A 443 -28.98 -10.06 -5.89
CA VAL A 443 -29.02 -11.17 -6.86
C VAL A 443 -30.04 -10.91 -7.97
N GLN A 444 -31.20 -10.31 -7.69
CA GLN A 444 -32.17 -9.95 -8.73
C GLN A 444 -31.63 -8.84 -9.64
N ARG A 445 -31.07 -7.76 -9.07
CA ARG A 445 -30.44 -6.67 -9.83
C ARG A 445 -29.29 -7.17 -10.71
N LEU A 446 -28.44 -8.05 -10.19
CA LEU A 446 -27.34 -8.66 -10.97
C LEU A 446 -27.88 -9.48 -12.16
N ASN A 447 -28.94 -10.27 -11.95
CA ASN A 447 -29.61 -11.02 -13.02
C ASN A 447 -30.24 -10.10 -14.09
N ILE A 448 -30.80 -8.95 -13.70
CA ILE A 448 -31.33 -7.95 -14.63
C ILE A 448 -30.20 -7.32 -15.45
N VAL A 449 -29.11 -6.87 -14.80
CA VAL A 449 -27.93 -6.30 -15.46
C VAL A 449 -27.32 -7.28 -16.45
N CYS A 450 -27.16 -8.56 -16.08
CA CYS A 450 -26.68 -9.61 -16.98
C CYS A 450 -27.61 -9.88 -18.18
N ARG A 451 -28.94 -9.63 -18.05
CA ARG A 451 -29.92 -9.76 -19.15
C ARG A 451 -30.04 -8.53 -20.06
N LEU A 452 -29.52 -7.38 -19.62
CA LEU A 452 -29.45 -6.14 -20.39
C LEU A 452 -28.12 -5.98 -21.13
N ARG A 453 -27.03 -6.55 -20.60
CA ARG A 453 -25.69 -6.47 -21.19
C ARG A 453 -25.63 -7.12 -22.57
N GLY A 454 -25.60 -6.29 -23.62
CA GLY A 454 -25.56 -6.73 -25.03
C GLY A 454 -26.83 -6.45 -25.83
N LYS A 455 -27.85 -5.79 -25.25
CA LYS A 455 -29.00 -5.27 -25.99
C LYS A 455 -28.77 -3.80 -26.37
N SER A 456 -29.25 -3.40 -27.54
CA SER A 456 -29.34 -1.99 -27.92
C SER A 456 -30.29 -1.24 -26.97
N PRO A 457 -30.07 0.07 -26.71
CA PRO A 457 -31.04 0.88 -25.99
C PRO A 457 -32.38 0.89 -26.73
N THR A 458 -33.47 1.10 -25.97
CA THR A 458 -34.82 1.28 -26.50
C THR A 458 -34.83 2.44 -27.50
N PRO A 459 -35.53 2.34 -28.66
CA PRO A 459 -35.73 3.49 -29.53
C PRO A 459 -36.46 4.62 -28.79
N GLU A 460 -36.21 5.86 -29.21
CA GLU A 460 -36.90 7.03 -28.67
C GLU A 460 -38.40 7.01 -29.05
N PRO A 461 -39.29 7.54 -28.21
CA PRO A 461 -40.73 7.60 -28.50
C PRO A 461 -41.05 8.59 -29.63
N GLU A 462 -42.12 8.29 -30.38
CA GLU A 462 -42.73 9.17 -31.40
C GLU A 462 -43.49 10.36 -30.78
#